data_AF-A0A522WPG2-F1
#
_entry.id   AF-A0A522WPG2-F1
#
_cell.length_a   1.000
_cell.length_b   1.000
_cell.length_c   1.000
_cell.angle_alpha   90.00
_cell.angle_beta   90.00
_cell.angle_gamma   90.00
#
_symmetry.space_group_name_H-M   'P 1'
#
loop_
_entity.id
_entity.type
_entity.pdbx_description
1 polymer ?
#
loop_
_entity_poly.entity_id
_entity_poly.type
_entity_poly.pdbx_seq_one_letter_code
_entity_poly.pdbx_strand_id
1 'polypeptide(L)' 'MSGLIGSPVQIWLAIEPVDMRRGIDGLSAIVQQALGHSPCAGSAIV' A
#
# COMPACT_ATOMS: atom_id res chain seq x y z
N MET A 1 15.77 -1.73 -17.59
CA MET A 1 14.37 -1.70 -17.12
C MET A 1 14.28 -0.82 -15.87
N SER A 2 14.48 0.49 -16.03
CA SER A 2 14.30 1.44 -14.92
C SER A 2 12.93 2.11 -15.10
N GLY A 3 11.89 1.44 -14.62
CA GLY A 3 10.48 1.87 -14.69
C GLY A 3 9.80 1.79 -13.34
N LEU A 4 10.58 1.78 -12.25
CA LEU A 4 10.06 1.94 -10.90
C LEU A 4 9.62 3.39 -10.78
N ILE A 5 8.30 3.58 -10.79
CA ILE A 5 7.54 4.81 -10.48
C ILE A 5 8.46 5.99 -10.13
N GLY A 6 8.83 6.82 -11.12
CA GLY A 6 9.77 7.93 -10.92
C GLY A 6 9.29 8.97 -9.91
N SER A 7 7.99 8.97 -9.61
CA SER A 7 7.34 9.69 -8.52
C SER A 7 5.95 9.09 -8.31
N PRO A 8 5.57 8.61 -7.11
CA PRO A 8 4.22 8.14 -6.89
C PRO A 8 3.24 9.30 -7.05
N VAL A 9 2.15 9.07 -7.77
CA VAL A 9 1.09 10.08 -7.95
C VAL A 9 0.46 10.44 -6.61
N GLN A 10 0.47 9.50 -5.65
CA GLN A 10 -0.04 9.68 -4.30
C GLN A 10 0.64 8.71 -3.32
N ILE A 11 0.92 9.19 -2.11
CA ILE A 11 1.42 8.39 -0.99
C ILE A 11 0.36 8.38 0.12
N TRP A 12 0.02 7.19 0.59
CA TRP A 12 -0.86 6.97 1.74
C TRP A 12 -0.05 6.45 2.92
N LEU A 13 -0.25 7.05 4.09
CA LEU A 13 0.47 6.68 5.31
C LEU A 13 -0.52 6.14 6.34
N ALA A 14 -0.34 4.88 6.74
CA ALA A 14 -1.05 4.33 7.89
C ALA A 14 -0.39 4.84 9.18
N ILE A 15 -1.20 5.43 10.08
CA ILE A 15 -0.71 5.94 11.37
C ILE A 15 -0.87 4.93 12.51
N GLU A 16 -1.72 3.92 12.31
CA GLU A 16 -1.95 2.85 13.26
C GLU A 16 -0.97 1.69 13.05
N PRO A 17 -0.53 0.99 14.12
CA PRO A 17 0.35 -0.16 13.98
C PRO A 17 -0.27 -1.26 13.12
N VAL A 18 0.48 -1.73 12.12
CA VAL A 18 0.08 -2.85 11.27
C VAL A 18 1.08 -4.00 11.41
N ASP A 19 0.57 -5.23 11.57
CA ASP A 19 1.41 -6.42 11.62
C ASP A 19 2.03 -6.74 10.24
N MET A 20 3.29 -6.35 10.07
CA MET A 20 4.07 -6.57 8.85
C MET A 20 4.35 -8.05 8.54
N ARG A 21 4.13 -8.97 9.50
CA ARG A 21 4.34 -10.42 9.29
C ARG A 21 3.24 -11.06 8.47
N ARG A 22 2.14 -10.35 8.20
CA ARG A 22 1.00 -10.82 7.40
C ARG A 22 1.33 -11.01 5.90
N GLY A 23 2.51 -10.56 5.45
CA GLY A 23 2.93 -10.66 4.06
C GLY A 23 2.10 -9.78 3.12
N ILE A 24 2.42 -9.84 1.82
CA ILE A 24 1.85 -8.93 0.81
C ILE A 24 0.33 -9.06 0.69
N ASP A 25 -0.22 -10.28 0.76
CA ASP A 25 -1.66 -10.53 0.64
C ASP A 25 -2.43 -9.99 1.86
N GLY A 26 -1.88 -10.23 3.06
CA GLY A 26 -2.48 -9.75 4.29
C GLY A 26 -2.44 -8.23 4.42
N LEU A 27 -1.35 -7.58 4.00
CA LEU A 27 -1.26 -6.12 3.93
C LEU A 27 -2.20 -5.55 2.86
N SER A 28 -2.29 -6.19 1.70
CA SER A 28 -3.22 -5.80 0.63
C SER A 28 -4.69 -5.88 1.06
N ALA A 29 -5.04 -6.85 1.89
CA ALA A 29 -6.39 -6.95 2.48
C ALA A 29 -6.68 -5.78 3.43
N ILE A 30 -5.70 -5.34 4.23
CA ILE A 30 -5.84 -4.18 5.13
C ILE A 30 -6.07 -2.90 4.34
N VAL A 31 -5.31 -2.69 3.26
CA VAL A 31 -5.49 -1.54 2.37
C VAL A 31 -6.92 -1.47 1.84
N GLN A 32 -7.49 -2.61 1.45
CA GLN A 32 -8.87 -2.67 0.93
C GLN A 32 -9.91 -2.46 2.03
N GLN A 33 -9.74 -3.12 3.17
CA GLN A 33 -10.77 -3.20 4.21
C GLN A 33 -10.75 -2.02 5.18
N ALA A 34 -9.56 -1.56 5.56
CA ALA A 34 -9.38 -0.50 6.55
C ALA A 34 -9.20 0.88 5.90
N LEU A 35 -8.48 0.94 4.77
CA LEU A 35 -8.21 2.20 4.07
C LEU A 35 -9.15 2.45 2.89
N GLY A 36 -9.91 1.45 2.42
CA GLY A 36 -10.86 1.60 1.32
C GLY A 36 -10.19 1.82 -0.05
N HIS A 37 -8.91 1.47 -0.20
CA HIS A 37 -8.15 1.68 -1.43
C HIS A 37 -7.84 0.36 -2.16
N SER A 38 -7.63 0.42 -3.47
CA SER A 38 -7.18 -0.73 -4.25
C SER A 38 -5.64 -0.87 -4.14
N PRO A 39 -5.10 -2.03 -3.70
CA PRO A 39 -3.70 -2.21 -3.34
C PRO A 39 -2.72 -2.25 -4.53
N CYS A 40 -3.20 -2.06 -5.77
CA CYS A 40 -2.37 -2.02 -6.97
C CYS A 40 -2.70 -0.83 -7.88
N ALA A 41 -3.27 0.25 -7.35
CA ALA A 41 -3.70 1.41 -8.13
C ALA A 41 -2.56 2.36 -8.56
N GLY A 42 -1.28 2.00 -8.36
CA GLY A 42 -0.12 2.86 -8.63
C GLY A 42 0.21 3.85 -7.51
N SER A 43 -0.51 3.79 -6.39
CA SER A 43 -0.19 4.52 -5.16
C SER A 43 0.82 3.77 -4.31
N ALA A 44 1.68 4.51 -3.61
CA ALA A 44 2.52 3.93 -2.57
C ALA A 44 1.78 3.96 -1.23
N ILE A 45 1.86 2.87 -0.46
CA ILE A 45 1.25 2.76 0.86
C ILE A 45 2.35 2.35 1.85
N VAL A 46 2.50 3.14 2.90
CA VAL A 46 3.56 3.03 3.91
C VAL A 46 2.94 2.92 5.30
#